data_AF-A0A2G1YZ01-F1
#
_entry.id   AF-A0A2G1YZ01-F1
#
_cell.length_a   1.000
_cell.length_b   1.000
_cell.length_c   1.000
_cell.angle_alpha   90.00
_cell.angle_beta   90.00
_cell.angle_gamma   90.00
#
_symmetry.space_group_name_H-M   'P 1'
#
loop_
_entity.id
_entity.type
_entity.pdbx_description
1 polymer ?
#
loop_
_entity_poly.entity_id
_entity_poly.type
_entity_poly.pdbx_seq_one_letter_code
_entity_poly.pdbx_strand_id
1 'polypeptide(L)'
;MADVGGVAADHLRSFIERIERLEEEKKGIADDIKEIFAEAKGTGFDIKAMRAVIRLRKMDKADIQEQEYMIDLYKHALGMAADETPNDETEEPTAAAAF
;
A
#
# COMPACT_ATOMS: atom_id res chain seq x y z
N MET A 1 -6.76 56.28 12.02
CA MET A 1 -6.61 55.08 11.17
C MET A 1 -6.28 53.94 12.11
N ALA A 2 -7.23 53.02 12.30
CA ALA A 2 -7.09 51.96 13.27
C ALA A 2 -5.95 51.01 12.86
N ASP A 3 -5.14 50.64 13.85
CA ASP A 3 -4.06 49.66 13.84
C ASP A 3 -4.61 48.23 13.60
N VAL A 4 -5.28 48.04 12.46
CA VAL A 4 -5.84 46.75 12.04
C VAL A 4 -4.78 45.93 11.29
N GLY A 5 -3.71 46.60 10.83
CA GLY A 5 -2.63 46.00 10.06
C GLY A 5 -1.44 45.49 10.87
N GLY A 6 -1.25 45.90 12.14
CA GLY A 6 -0.09 45.48 12.93
C GLY A 6 -0.21 44.05 13.45
N VAL A 7 -1.02 43.84 14.48
CA VAL A 7 -1.15 42.54 15.18
C VAL A 7 -1.66 41.42 14.26
N ALA A 8 -2.61 41.70 13.39
CA ALA A 8 -3.15 40.70 12.46
C ALA A 8 -2.13 40.28 11.40
N ALA A 9 -1.29 41.21 10.91
CA ALA A 9 -0.23 40.88 9.95
C ALA A 9 0.92 40.12 10.63
N ASP A 10 1.26 40.45 11.87
CA ASP A 10 2.30 39.74 12.63
C ASP A 10 1.89 38.29 12.91
N HIS A 11 0.62 38.06 13.27
CA HIS A 11 0.10 36.70 13.43
C HIS A 11 0.10 35.92 12.12
N LEU A 12 -0.34 36.54 11.01
CA LEU A 12 -0.31 35.92 9.69
C LEU A 12 1.13 35.56 9.28
N ARG A 13 2.09 36.47 9.49
CA ARG A 13 3.51 36.23 9.23
C ARG A 13 4.04 35.05 10.04
N SER A 14 3.70 34.99 11.34
CA SER A 14 4.10 33.87 12.20
C SER A 14 3.57 32.53 11.70
N PHE A 15 2.32 32.47 11.23
CA PHE A 15 1.78 31.25 10.63
C PHE A 15 2.52 30.85 9.34
N ILE A 16 2.79 31.81 8.45
CA ILE A 16 3.50 31.56 7.18
C ILE A 16 4.90 31.02 7.46
N GLU A 17 5.69 31.71 8.28
CA GLU A 17 7.09 31.30 8.58
C GLU A 17 7.16 29.90 9.20
N ARG A 18 6.19 29.57 10.07
CA ARG A 18 6.10 28.22 10.67
C ARG A 18 5.75 27.16 9.64
N ILE A 19 4.85 27.46 8.71
CA ILE A 19 4.47 26.54 7.63
C ILE A 19 5.63 26.34 6.64
N GLU A 20 6.33 27.41 6.26
CA GLU A 20 7.48 27.33 5.36
C GLU A 20 8.58 26.44 5.94
N ARG A 21 8.91 26.61 7.22
CA ARG A 21 9.85 25.72 7.92
C ARG A 21 9.39 24.26 7.88
N LEU A 22 8.10 23.99 8.13
CA LEU A 22 7.56 22.63 8.08
C LEU A 22 7.59 22.03 6.66
N GLU A 23 7.38 22.84 5.61
CA GLU A 23 7.51 22.39 4.22
C GLU A 23 8.97 22.09 3.85
N GLU A 24 9.93 22.86 4.35
CA GLU A 24 11.37 22.55 4.21
C GLU A 24 11.74 21.24 4.91
N GLU A 25 11.32 21.04 6.15
CA GLU A 25 11.53 19.78 6.91
C GLU A 25 10.90 18.59 6.17
N LYS A 26 9.66 18.74 5.70
CA LYS A 26 8.95 17.72 4.93
C LYS A 26 9.68 17.39 3.62
N LYS A 27 10.26 18.39 2.95
CA LYS A 27 11.07 18.17 1.75
C LYS A 27 12.33 17.37 2.09
N GLY A 28 13.06 17.72 3.15
CA GLY A 28 14.22 16.97 3.62
C GLY A 28 13.89 15.49 3.86
N ILE A 29 12.82 15.23 4.65
CA ILE A 29 12.34 13.87 4.91
C ILE A 29 11.97 13.15 3.60
N ALA A 30 11.32 13.83 2.66
CA ALA A 30 10.95 13.24 1.38
C ALA A 30 12.17 12.88 0.53
N ASP A 31 13.24 13.66 0.59
CA ASP A 31 14.49 13.39 -0.10
C ASP A 31 15.24 12.22 0.55
N ASP A 32 15.32 12.15 1.89
CA ASP A 32 15.87 11.00 2.62
C ASP A 32 15.15 9.69 2.25
N ILE A 33 13.81 9.71 2.18
CA ILE A 33 13.01 8.55 1.76
C ILE A 33 13.36 8.12 0.33
N LYS A 34 13.62 9.06 -0.58
CA LYS A 34 14.02 8.73 -1.96
C LYS A 34 15.40 8.08 -2.00
N GLU A 35 16.35 8.56 -1.20
CA GLU A 35 17.69 7.98 -1.10
C GLU A 35 17.64 6.52 -0.63
N ILE A 36 16.83 6.22 0.40
CA ILE A 36 16.62 4.85 0.87
C ILE A 36 16.04 3.96 -0.23
N PHE A 37 15.05 4.44 -0.98
CA PHE A 37 14.52 3.67 -2.10
C PHE A 37 15.54 3.48 -3.23
N ALA A 38 16.41 4.45 -3.47
CA ALA A 38 17.47 4.34 -4.46
C ALA A 38 18.53 3.31 -4.03
N GLU A 39 18.92 3.30 -2.76
CA GLU A 39 19.80 2.29 -2.17
C GLU A 39 19.19 0.88 -2.26
N ALA A 40 17.90 0.74 -1.88
CA ALA A 40 17.17 -0.52 -1.97
C ALA A 40 17.13 -1.05 -3.42
N LYS A 41 16.98 -0.17 -4.40
CA LYS A 41 17.04 -0.55 -5.82
C LYS A 41 18.45 -0.98 -6.24
N GLY A 42 19.48 -0.27 -5.79
CA GLY A 42 20.89 -0.63 -6.05
C GLY A 42 21.28 -1.98 -5.47
N THR A 43 20.65 -2.39 -4.38
CA THR A 43 20.83 -3.70 -3.73
C THR A 43 19.91 -4.80 -4.28
N GLY A 44 19.01 -4.47 -5.21
CA GLY A 44 18.18 -5.45 -5.93
C GLY A 44 16.74 -5.61 -5.43
N PHE A 45 16.25 -4.77 -4.52
CA PHE A 45 14.86 -4.81 -4.06
C PHE A 45 13.90 -4.13 -5.06
N ASP A 46 12.68 -4.68 -5.16
CA ASP A 46 11.61 -4.07 -5.94
C ASP A 46 10.93 -2.92 -5.15
N ILE A 47 11.15 -1.68 -5.60
CA ILE A 47 10.56 -0.47 -5.00
C ILE A 47 9.03 -0.52 -4.99
N LYS A 48 8.37 -1.06 -6.03
CA LYS A 48 6.91 -1.09 -6.12
C LYS A 48 6.33 -2.02 -5.05
N ALA A 49 6.94 -3.20 -4.89
CA ALA A 49 6.57 -4.15 -3.84
C ALA A 49 6.79 -3.53 -2.45
N MET A 50 7.93 -2.88 -2.21
CA MET A 50 8.19 -2.19 -0.94
C MET A 50 7.13 -1.11 -0.64
N ARG A 51 6.77 -0.28 -1.63
CA ARG A 51 5.71 0.73 -1.48
C ARG A 51 4.35 0.10 -1.17
N ALA A 52 4.03 -1.04 -1.79
CA ALA A 52 2.82 -1.78 -1.48
C ALA A 52 2.83 -2.28 -0.03
N VAL A 53 3.94 -2.86 0.44
CA VAL A 53 4.09 -3.30 1.83
C VAL A 53 3.95 -2.13 2.81
N ILE A 54 4.59 -0.99 2.55
CA ILE A 54 4.46 0.20 3.41
C ILE A 54 3.01 0.68 3.47
N ARG A 55 2.27 0.64 2.36
CA ARG A 55 0.85 0.99 2.33
C ARG A 55 0.02 0.02 3.17
N LEU A 56 0.19 -1.28 2.97
CA LEU A 56 -0.49 -2.32 3.74
C LEU A 56 -0.23 -2.16 5.25
N ARG A 57 1.02 -1.89 5.64
CA ARG A 57 1.39 -1.67 7.05
C ARG A 57 0.76 -0.43 7.68
N LYS A 58 0.20 0.50 6.89
CA LYS A 58 -0.51 1.68 7.38
C LYS A 58 -2.03 1.48 7.47
N MET A 59 -2.56 0.42 6.87
CA MET A 59 -4.00 0.12 6.88
C MET A 59 -4.36 -0.62 8.17
N ASP A 60 -5.62 -0.50 8.59
CA ASP A 60 -6.14 -1.32 9.68
C ASP A 60 -6.24 -2.79 9.24
N LYS A 61 -6.11 -3.72 10.18
CA LYS A 61 -6.20 -5.16 9.88
C LYS A 61 -7.56 -5.54 9.31
N ALA A 62 -8.64 -4.92 9.77
CA ALA A 62 -9.99 -5.18 9.27
C ALA A 62 -10.11 -4.78 7.78
N ASP A 63 -9.62 -3.59 7.43
CA ASP A 63 -9.62 -3.10 6.05
C ASP A 63 -8.80 -4.01 5.12
N ILE A 64 -7.65 -4.50 5.60
CA ILE A 64 -6.82 -5.45 4.85
C ILE A 64 -7.59 -6.75 4.59
N GLN A 65 -8.22 -7.32 5.61
CA GLN A 65 -8.99 -8.57 5.49
C GLN A 65 -10.18 -8.43 4.55
N GLU A 66 -10.92 -7.33 4.64
CA GLU A 66 -12.04 -7.06 3.72
C GLU A 66 -11.55 -6.94 2.28
N GLN A 67 -10.45 -6.20 2.05
CA GLN A 67 -9.88 -6.06 0.72
C GLN A 67 -9.36 -7.40 0.18
N GLU A 68 -8.68 -8.21 0.99
CA GLU A 68 -8.20 -9.54 0.62
C GLU A 68 -9.36 -10.47 0.25
N TYR A 69 -10.44 -10.48 1.03
CA TYR A 69 -11.65 -11.24 0.74
C TYR A 69 -12.27 -10.84 -0.60
N MET A 70 -12.41 -9.54 -0.86
CA MET A 70 -12.98 -9.06 -2.13
C MET A 70 -12.09 -9.41 -3.33
N ILE A 71 -10.77 -9.29 -3.19
CA ILE A 71 -9.82 -9.69 -4.24
C ILE A 71 -9.95 -11.19 -4.53
N ASP A 72 -10.04 -12.00 -3.49
CA ASP A 72 -10.15 -13.45 -3.63
C ASP A 72 -11.46 -13.86 -4.34
N LEU A 73 -12.58 -13.26 -3.94
CA LEU A 73 -13.88 -13.44 -4.61
C LEU A 73 -13.80 -13.10 -6.10
N TYR A 74 -13.15 -11.99 -6.46
CA TYR A 74 -12.97 -11.62 -7.87
C TYR A 74 -12.02 -12.55 -8.61
N LYS A 75 -10.95 -13.04 -7.98
CA LYS A 75 -10.08 -14.05 -8.59
C LYS A 75 -10.83 -15.34 -8.87
N HIS A 76 -11.66 -15.81 -7.94
CA HIS A 76 -12.52 -16.98 -8.15
C HIS A 76 -13.49 -16.76 -9.31
N ALA A 77 -14.18 -15.61 -9.35
CA ALA A 77 -15.11 -15.29 -10.44
C ALA A 77 -14.43 -15.23 -11.83
N LEU A 78 -13.14 -14.88 -11.87
CA LEU A 78 -12.34 -14.80 -13.09
C LEU A 78 -11.57 -16.08 -13.42
N GLY A 79 -11.68 -17.16 -12.61
CA GLY A 79 -10.89 -18.38 -12.78
C GLY A 79 -9.38 -18.18 -12.59
N MET A 80 -9.00 -17.15 -11.83
CA MET A 80 -7.62 -16.81 -11.49
C MET A 80 -7.20 -17.30 -10.09
N ALA A 81 -8.15 -17.75 -9.28
CA ALA A 81 -7.83 -18.45 -8.05
C ALA A 81 -7.12 -19.75 -8.43
N ALA A 82 -6.04 -20.08 -7.73
CA ALA A 82 -5.48 -21.42 -7.86
C ALA A 82 -6.57 -22.36 -7.34
N ASP A 83 -7.28 -23.03 -8.25
CA ASP A 83 -8.18 -24.10 -7.88
C ASP A 83 -7.31 -25.08 -7.08
N GLU A 84 -7.48 -25.11 -5.75
CA GLU A 84 -7.28 -26.34 -5.01
C GLU A 84 -8.37 -27.28 -5.55
N THR A 85 -8.13 -27.84 -6.73
CA THR A 85 -8.92 -28.95 -7.24
C THR A 85 -8.85 -29.98 -6.12
N PRO A 86 -9.97 -30.30 -5.44
CA PRO A 86 -9.99 -31.47 -4.59
C PRO A 86 -9.59 -32.60 -5.54
N ASN A 87 -8.52 -33.33 -5.19
CA ASN A 87 -8.16 -34.55 -5.88
C ASN A 87 -9.29 -35.55 -5.56
N ASP A 88 -10.41 -35.43 -6.26
CA ASP A 88 -11.51 -36.37 -6.20
C ASP A 88 -11.06 -37.59 -7.01
N GLU A 89 -10.28 -38.43 -6.34
CA GLU A 89 -9.98 -39.80 -6.77
C GLU A 89 -11.29 -40.60 -6.78
N THR A 90 -12.13 -40.29 -7.76
CA THR A 90 -13.14 -41.23 -8.25
C THR A 90 -12.37 -42.26 -9.09
N GLU A 91 -11.74 -43.21 -8.40
CA GLU A 91 -11.39 -44.48 -9.00
C GLU A 91 -12.68 -45.15 -9.47
N GLU A 92 -13.03 -44.96 -10.75
CA GLU A 92 -13.93 -45.88 -11.42
C GLU A 92 -13.27 -47.27 -11.40
N PRO A 93 -13.88 -48.30 -10.81
CA PRO A 93 -13.40 -49.66 -11.03
C PRO A 93 -13.70 -49.99 -12.49
N THR A 94 -12.67 -49.89 -13.33
CA THR A 94 -12.74 -50.25 -14.74
C THR A 94 -13.26 -51.68 -14.87
N ALA A 95 -14.46 -51.81 -15.43
CA ALA A 95 -14.97 -53.09 -15.87
C ALA A 95 -14.10 -53.60 -17.03
N ALA A 96 -13.18 -54.53 -16.79
CA ALA A 96 -12.62 -55.43 -17.82
C ALA A 96 -11.70 -56.52 -17.25
N ALA A 97 -12.28 -57.68 -16.95
CA ALA A 97 -11.70 -59.00 -17.21
C ALA A 97 -12.92 -59.95 -17.27
N ALA A 98 -13.53 -60.21 -18.42
CA ALA A 98 -13.04 -61.01 -19.54
C ALA A 98 -12.50 -62.37 -19.10
N PHE A 99 -13.30 -63.40 -19.45
CA PHE A 99 -13.12 -64.86 -19.35
C PHE A 99 -13.55 -65.54 -18.05
#